data_AF-A0A8T8S979-F1
#
_entry.id   AF-A0A8T8S979-F1
#
_cell.length_a   1.000
_cell.length_b   1.000
_cell.length_c   1.000
_cell.angle_alpha   90.00
_cell.angle_beta   90.00
_cell.angle_gamma   90.00
#
_symmetry.space_group_name_H-M   'P 1'
#
loop_
_entity.id
_entity.type
_entity.pdbx_description
1 polymer ?
#
loop_
_entity_poly.entity_id
_entity_poly.type
_entity_poly.pdbx_seq_one_letter_code
_entity_poly.pdbx_strand_id
1 'polypeptide(L)'
;MRRDIFGLGTSQVVLTGLLLSALVYVAGLLDWRGALVAGFGLALSSTAFALQLLEDYGDMNSRYGQRSFSILLFQDLAIVPLLAMVSVLGTPSGDGQQSALVEVAIAVGAVVGMILAGRYLLTPLFQVIARTGAREVMIAAALFVVLGSAYLMQVAGLSMAMGAFLAGVMLAESSYRHELEADIEPFRGLLLALFFIAV
;
A
#
# COMPACT_ATOMS: atom_id res chain seq x y z
N MET A 1 -6.53 22.21 4.76
CA MET A 1 -6.01 20.83 4.88
C MET A 1 -7.09 19.78 5.08
N ARG A 2 -7.74 19.58 6.24
CA ARG A 2 -8.74 18.48 6.40
C ARG A 2 -9.86 18.50 5.33
N ARG A 3 -10.42 19.68 5.04
CA ARG A 3 -11.42 19.86 3.97
C ARG A 3 -10.86 19.57 2.57
N ASP A 4 -9.58 19.86 2.33
CA ASP A 4 -8.93 19.62 1.04
C ASP A 4 -8.62 18.13 0.87
N ILE A 5 -8.14 17.45 1.91
CA ILE A 5 -7.87 16.01 1.91
C ILE A 5 -9.15 15.23 1.60
N PHE A 6 -10.21 15.42 2.40
CA PHE A 6 -11.44 14.65 2.23
C PHE A 6 -12.38 15.20 1.15
N GLY A 7 -12.23 16.47 0.76
CA GLY A 7 -13.01 17.07 -0.33
C GLY A 7 -12.34 16.88 -1.67
N LEU A 8 -11.22 17.57 -1.89
CA LEU A 8 -10.49 17.55 -3.16
C LEU A 8 -9.89 16.16 -3.42
N GLY A 9 -9.21 15.56 -2.44
CA GLY A 9 -8.60 14.23 -2.59
C GLY A 9 -9.61 13.15 -2.98
N THR A 10 -10.69 13.02 -2.20
CA THR A 10 -11.79 12.08 -2.53
C THR A 10 -12.38 12.36 -3.90
N SER A 11 -12.69 13.62 -4.20
CA SER A 11 -13.28 13.98 -5.49
C SER A 11 -12.34 13.65 -6.65
N GLN A 12 -11.04 13.87 -6.51
CA GLN A 12 -10.06 13.55 -7.55
C GLN A 12 -10.03 12.05 -7.78
N VAL A 13 -9.75 11.25 -6.75
CA VAL A 13 -9.60 9.79 -6.89
C VAL A 13 -10.87 9.14 -7.44
N VAL A 14 -12.04 9.51 -6.91
CA VAL A 14 -13.32 8.92 -7.34
C VAL A 14 -13.68 9.36 -8.76
N LEU A 15 -13.58 10.65 -9.09
CA LEU A 15 -13.96 11.13 -10.42
C LEU A 15 -13.01 10.61 -11.49
N THR A 16 -11.69 10.72 -11.30
CA THR A 16 -10.74 10.23 -12.30
C THR A 16 -10.76 8.71 -12.37
N GLY A 17 -10.87 8.02 -11.24
CA GLY A 17 -11.00 6.55 -11.20
C GLY A 17 -12.18 6.07 -12.02
N LEU A 18 -13.39 6.59 -11.74
CA LEU A 18 -14.60 6.22 -12.46
C LEU A 18 -14.57 6.61 -13.94
N LEU A 19 -14.05 7.80 -14.27
CA LEU A 19 -13.92 8.24 -15.66
C LEU A 19 -12.99 7.33 -16.46
N LEU A 20 -11.82 6.99 -15.91
CA LEU A 20 -10.88 6.09 -16.55
C LEU A 20 -11.43 4.67 -16.65
N SER A 21 -12.12 4.19 -15.61
CA SER A 21 -12.80 2.89 -15.65
C SER A 21 -13.88 2.84 -16.72
N ALA A 22 -14.71 3.88 -16.83
CA ALA A 22 -15.72 3.97 -17.87
C ALA A 22 -15.09 3.97 -19.27
N LEU A 23 -13.98 4.69 -19.45
CA LEU A 23 -13.26 4.74 -20.72
C LEU A 23 -12.69 3.36 -21.10
N VAL A 24 -12.07 2.66 -20.15
CA VAL A 24 -11.54 1.29 -20.37
C VAL A 24 -12.66 0.31 -20.72
N TYR A 25 -13.80 0.40 -20.03
CA TYR A 25 -14.96 -0.47 -20.27
C TYR A 25 -15.60 -0.20 -21.64
N VAL A 26 -15.86 1.07 -21.99
CA VAL A 26 -16.47 1.44 -23.29
C VAL A 26 -15.53 1.15 -24.46
N ALA A 27 -14.22 1.24 -24.26
CA ALA A 27 -13.22 0.82 -25.24
C ALA A 27 -13.19 -0.71 -25.47
N GLY A 28 -13.91 -1.49 -24.65
CA GLY A 28 -13.98 -2.94 -24.77
C GLY A 28 -12.68 -3.67 -24.41
N LEU A 29 -11.78 -3.01 -23.67
CA LEU A 29 -10.46 -3.56 -23.32
C LEU A 29 -10.54 -4.62 -22.22
N LEU A 30 -11.42 -4.42 -21.23
CA LEU A 30 -11.59 -5.26 -20.05
C LEU A 30 -13.07 -5.37 -19.66
N ASP A 31 -13.41 -6.39 -18.87
CA ASP A 31 -14.72 -6.51 -18.23
C ASP A 31 -14.93 -5.40 -17.17
N TRP A 32 -16.13 -5.28 -16.61
CA TRP A 32 -16.42 -4.19 -15.66
C TRP A 32 -15.52 -4.26 -14.40
N ARG A 33 -15.12 -5.47 -13.96
CA ARG A 33 -14.21 -5.64 -12.81
C ARG A 33 -12.80 -5.20 -13.16
N GLY A 34 -12.26 -5.69 -14.27
CA GLY A 34 -10.94 -5.29 -14.76
C GLY A 34 -10.87 -3.79 -15.07
N ALA A 35 -11.92 -3.21 -15.64
CA ALA A 35 -12.01 -1.78 -15.92
C ALA A 35 -12.03 -0.93 -14.64
N LEU A 36 -12.72 -1.38 -13.58
CA LEU A 36 -12.67 -0.72 -12.26
C LEU A 36 -11.26 -0.74 -11.69
N VAL A 37 -10.62 -1.91 -11.66
CA VAL A 37 -9.25 -2.07 -11.16
C VAL A 37 -8.27 -1.20 -11.97
N ALA A 38 -8.34 -1.25 -13.29
CA ALA A 38 -7.48 -0.47 -14.17
C ALA A 38 -7.69 1.05 -14.01
N GLY A 39 -8.94 1.51 -14.02
CA GLY A 39 -9.24 2.94 -13.94
C GLY A 39 -8.83 3.58 -12.61
N PHE A 40 -9.09 2.89 -11.49
CA PHE A 40 -8.59 3.36 -10.18
C PHE A 40 -7.07 3.25 -10.06
N GLY A 41 -6.44 2.22 -10.65
CA GLY A 41 -4.98 2.13 -10.70
C GLY A 41 -4.34 3.29 -11.47
N LEU A 42 -4.93 3.67 -12.61
CA LEU A 42 -4.48 4.80 -13.43
C LEU A 42 -4.78 6.17 -12.82
N ALA A 43 -5.71 6.26 -11.87
CA ALA A 43 -6.09 7.52 -11.20
C ALA A 43 -5.10 7.96 -10.11
N LEU A 44 -4.21 7.06 -9.66
CA LEU A 44 -3.24 7.34 -8.62
C LEU A 44 -2.01 8.08 -9.16
N SER A 45 -1.38 8.88 -8.31
CA SER A 45 -0.17 9.63 -8.63
C SER A 45 1.01 9.17 -7.78
N SER A 46 2.23 9.43 -8.24
CA SER A 46 3.45 9.14 -7.48
C SER A 46 3.70 10.23 -6.44
N THR A 47 3.43 9.94 -5.16
CA THR A 47 3.63 10.88 -4.05
C THR A 47 5.07 11.35 -3.93
N ALA A 48 6.04 10.42 -3.96
CA ALA A 48 7.45 10.74 -3.81
C ALA A 48 7.94 11.69 -4.91
N PHE A 49 7.62 11.38 -6.18
CA PHE A 49 8.05 12.19 -7.31
C PHE A 49 7.37 13.57 -7.32
N ALA A 50 6.05 13.62 -7.05
CA ALA A 50 5.32 14.88 -7.03
C ALA A 50 5.77 15.82 -5.90
N LEU A 51 6.07 15.28 -4.72
CA LEU A 51 6.59 16.07 -3.61
C LEU A 51 8.01 16.58 -3.87
N GLN A 52 8.88 15.72 -4.43
CA GLN A 52 10.23 16.13 -4.82
C GLN A 52 10.19 17.26 -5.85
N LEU A 53 9.29 17.18 -6.83
CA LEU A 53 9.12 18.23 -7.84
C LEU A 53 8.66 19.56 -7.21
N LEU A 54 7.72 19.52 -6.27
CA LEU A 54 7.27 20.71 -5.54
C LEU A 54 8.39 21.33 -4.69
N GLU A 55 9.28 20.51 -4.14
CA GLU A 55 10.43 20.95 -3.37
C GLU A 55 11.50 21.59 -4.27
N ASP A 56 11.82 20.97 -5.40
CA ASP A 56 12.77 21.47 -6.39
C ASP A 56 12.36 22.85 -6.95
N TYR A 57 11.05 23.07 -7.14
CA TYR A 57 10.50 24.37 -7.53
C TYR A 57 10.27 25.36 -6.37
N GLY A 58 10.48 24.94 -5.12
CA GLY A 58 10.26 25.78 -3.93
C GLY A 58 8.79 26.08 -3.63
N ASP A 59 7.86 25.30 -4.19
CA ASP A 59 6.43 25.57 -4.21
C ASP A 59 5.62 24.78 -3.17
N MET A 60 6.27 24.02 -2.29
CA MET A 60 5.64 23.25 -1.22
C MET A 60 4.67 24.07 -0.34
N ASN A 61 5.03 25.32 -0.06
CA ASN A 61 4.24 26.21 0.78
C ASN A 61 3.18 27.02 0.03
N SER A 62 3.16 26.94 -1.31
CA SER A 62 2.18 27.61 -2.15
C SER A 62 0.78 27.02 -1.93
N ARG A 63 -0.26 27.76 -2.33
CA ARG A 63 -1.65 27.26 -2.26
C ARG A 63 -1.87 26.02 -3.11
N TYR A 64 -1.20 25.92 -4.25
CA TYR A 64 -1.34 24.76 -5.13
C TYR A 64 -0.54 23.57 -4.57
N GLY A 65 0.66 23.78 -4.04
CA GLY A 65 1.48 22.76 -3.38
C GLY A 65 0.76 22.10 -2.20
N GLN A 66 0.14 22.90 -1.32
CA GLN A 66 -0.66 22.38 -0.21
C GLN A 66 -1.89 21.57 -0.67
N ARG A 67 -2.52 21.95 -1.78
CA ARG A 67 -3.65 21.20 -2.37
C ARG A 67 -3.19 19.90 -3.02
N SER A 68 -2.10 19.92 -3.79
CA SER A 68 -1.47 18.73 -4.36
C SER A 68 -1.08 17.74 -3.26
N PHE A 69 -0.39 18.22 -2.20
CA PHE A 69 -0.08 17.39 -1.04
C PHE A 69 -1.32 16.78 -0.39
N SER A 70 -2.41 17.55 -0.24
CA SER A 70 -3.66 17.04 0.33
C SER A 70 -4.29 15.94 -0.51
N ILE A 71 -4.20 16.02 -1.84
CA ILE A 71 -4.67 14.97 -2.76
C ILE A 71 -3.77 13.74 -2.65
N LEU A 72 -2.45 13.90 -2.68
CA LEU A 72 -1.48 12.80 -2.55
C LEU A 72 -1.65 12.05 -1.22
N LEU A 73 -1.83 12.78 -0.12
CA LEU A 73 -2.08 12.18 1.19
C LEU A 73 -3.38 11.36 1.21
N PHE A 74 -4.41 11.81 0.50
CA PHE A 74 -5.64 11.04 0.37
C PHE A 74 -5.44 9.78 -0.50
N GLN A 75 -4.65 9.88 -1.58
CA GLN A 75 -4.31 8.72 -2.42
C GLN A 75 -3.55 7.65 -1.63
N ASP A 76 -2.57 8.06 -0.81
CA ASP A 76 -1.84 7.15 0.08
C ASP A 76 -2.79 6.47 1.08
N LEU A 77 -3.75 7.19 1.64
CA LEU A 77 -4.78 6.61 2.53
C LEU A 77 -5.74 5.66 1.76
N ALA A 78 -6.05 6.00 0.51
CA ALA A 78 -6.96 5.23 -0.34
C ALA A 78 -6.32 3.94 -0.89
N ILE A 79 -5.00 3.78 -0.82
CA ILE A 79 -4.33 2.60 -1.37
C ILE A 79 -4.80 1.30 -0.71
N VAL A 80 -5.07 1.33 0.61
CA VAL A 80 -5.53 0.15 1.36
C VAL A 80 -6.90 -0.35 0.88
N PRO A 81 -7.96 0.49 0.87
CA PRO A 81 -9.25 0.04 0.35
C PRO A 81 -9.19 -0.31 -1.15
N LEU A 82 -8.35 0.35 -1.94
CA LEU A 82 -8.16 0.00 -3.35
C LEU A 82 -7.50 -1.37 -3.51
N LEU A 83 -6.44 -1.68 -2.76
CA LEU A 83 -5.83 -3.01 -2.76
C LEU A 83 -6.80 -4.10 -2.29
N ALA A 84 -7.68 -3.78 -1.33
CA ALA A 84 -8.74 -4.68 -0.90
C ALA A 84 -9.76 -4.91 -2.03
N MET A 85 -10.18 -3.85 -2.72
CA MET A 85 -11.05 -3.93 -3.88
C MET A 85 -10.44 -4.80 -4.99
N VAL A 86 -9.15 -4.61 -5.32
CA VAL A 86 -8.46 -5.44 -6.31
C VAL A 86 -8.47 -6.91 -5.91
N SER A 87 -8.22 -7.20 -4.64
CA SER A 87 -8.20 -8.58 -4.16
C SER A 87 -9.58 -9.24 -4.27
N VAL A 88 -10.66 -8.52 -3.92
CA VAL A 88 -12.04 -9.04 -4.00
C VAL A 88 -12.56 -9.16 -5.43
N LEU A 89 -12.25 -8.19 -6.29
CA LEU A 89 -12.70 -8.19 -7.69
C LEU A 89 -11.88 -9.14 -8.57
N GLY A 90 -10.60 -9.34 -8.23
CA GLY A 90 -9.64 -10.16 -8.95
C GLY A 90 -9.77 -11.65 -8.68
N THR A 91 -10.46 -12.08 -7.62
CA THR A 91 -10.76 -13.49 -7.40
C THR A 91 -11.71 -13.97 -8.51
N PRO A 92 -11.25 -14.88 -9.40
CA PRO A 92 -12.13 -15.46 -10.39
C PRO A 92 -13.26 -16.15 -9.63
N SER A 93 -14.50 -15.91 -10.02
CA SER A 93 -15.61 -16.76 -9.59
C SER A 93 -15.42 -18.12 -10.26
N GLY A 94 -14.48 -18.91 -9.74
CA GLY A 94 -14.19 -20.24 -10.25
C GLY A 94 -15.37 -21.15 -9.95
N ASP A 95 -15.63 -22.10 -10.85
CA ASP A 95 -16.60 -23.19 -10.72
C ASP A 95 -16.34 -24.15 -9.52
N GLY A 96 -15.57 -23.70 -8.52
CA GLY A 96 -15.28 -24.42 -7.29
C GLY A 96 -16.37 -24.23 -6.26
N GLN A 97 -16.76 -25.33 -5.61
CA GLN A 97 -17.74 -25.44 -4.52
C GLN A 97 -17.51 -24.55 -3.28
N GLN A 98 -16.50 -23.67 -3.27
CA GLN A 98 -16.27 -22.73 -2.17
C GLN A 98 -17.12 -21.48 -2.37
N SER A 99 -18.03 -21.25 -1.43
CA SER A 99 -18.85 -20.04 -1.42
C SER A 99 -17.97 -18.80 -1.32
N ALA A 100 -18.30 -17.73 -2.06
CA ALA A 100 -17.65 -16.42 -1.97
C ALA A 100 -17.55 -15.90 -0.51
N LEU A 101 -18.44 -16.33 0.37
CA LEU A 101 -18.39 -16.02 1.80
C LEU A 101 -17.15 -16.62 2.50
N VAL A 102 -16.71 -17.81 2.07
CA VAL A 102 -15.52 -18.48 2.62
C VAL A 102 -14.25 -17.75 2.17
N GLU A 103 -14.16 -17.34 0.91
CA GLU A 103 -13.01 -16.56 0.41
C GLU A 103 -12.87 -15.22 1.13
N VAL A 104 -13.97 -14.50 1.30
CA VAL A 104 -13.99 -13.25 2.07
C VAL A 104 -13.60 -13.52 3.53
N ALA A 105 -14.08 -14.60 4.14
CA ALA A 105 -13.72 -14.97 5.50
C ALA A 105 -12.23 -15.31 5.65
N ILE A 106 -11.63 -16.00 4.67
CA ILE A 106 -10.19 -16.29 4.63
C ILE A 106 -9.40 -14.99 4.49
N ALA A 107 -9.79 -14.10 3.57
CA ALA A 107 -9.14 -12.81 3.38
C ALA A 107 -9.16 -11.96 4.65
N VAL A 108 -10.34 -11.79 5.27
CA VAL A 108 -10.49 -11.04 6.52
C VAL A 108 -9.71 -11.73 7.64
N GLY A 109 -9.80 -13.05 7.75
CA GLY A 109 -9.07 -13.84 8.75
C GLY A 109 -7.56 -13.73 8.60
N ALA A 110 -7.04 -13.66 7.38
CA ALA A 110 -5.63 -13.45 7.11
C ALA A 110 -5.18 -12.06 7.54
N VAL A 111 -5.94 -11.00 7.20
CA VAL A 111 -5.64 -9.62 7.63
C VAL A 111 -5.64 -9.50 9.14
N VAL A 112 -6.68 -10.00 9.81
CA VAL A 112 -6.77 -10.00 11.28
C VAL A 112 -5.64 -10.83 11.87
N GLY A 113 -5.40 -12.03 11.34
CA GLY A 113 -4.33 -12.92 11.77
C GLY A 113 -2.96 -12.27 11.66
N MET A 114 -2.69 -11.53 10.58
CA MET A 114 -1.46 -10.77 10.41
C MET A 114 -1.33 -9.64 11.43
N ILE A 115 -2.37 -8.81 11.59
CA ILE A 115 -2.35 -7.71 12.57
C ILE A 115 -2.08 -8.24 13.98
N LEU A 116 -2.74 -9.32 14.37
CA LEU A 116 -2.50 -9.99 15.64
C LEU A 116 -1.07 -10.54 15.70
N ALA A 117 -0.64 -11.25 14.64
CA ALA A 117 0.69 -11.81 14.57
C ALA A 117 1.73 -10.74 14.80
N GLY A 118 1.74 -9.61 14.09
CA GLY A 118 2.80 -8.66 14.35
C GLY A 118 2.64 -7.79 15.59
N ARG A 119 1.42 -7.63 16.15
CA ARG A 119 1.29 -7.07 17.50
C ARG A 119 2.00 -7.94 18.55
N TYR A 120 1.88 -9.27 18.45
CA TYR A 120 2.39 -10.20 19.46
C TYR A 120 3.76 -10.83 19.14
N LEU A 121 4.12 -10.92 17.85
CA LEU A 121 5.27 -11.68 17.36
C LEU A 121 6.41 -10.75 16.90
N LEU A 122 6.12 -9.58 16.31
CA LEU A 122 7.17 -8.66 15.86
C LEU A 122 7.92 -8.05 17.04
N THR A 123 7.20 -7.59 18.07
CA THR A 123 7.82 -7.00 19.25
C THR A 123 8.87 -7.91 19.91
N PRO A 124 8.57 -9.17 20.28
CA PRO A 124 9.59 -10.05 20.86
C PRO A 124 10.69 -10.43 19.87
N LEU A 125 10.36 -10.59 18.57
CA LEU A 125 11.35 -10.87 17.53
C LEU A 125 12.41 -9.76 17.48
N PHE A 126 11.98 -8.50 17.35
CA PHE A 126 12.90 -7.36 17.31
C PHE A 126 13.61 -7.13 18.65
N GLN A 127 13.00 -7.47 19.79
CA GLN A 127 13.71 -7.46 21.08
C GLN A 127 14.89 -8.43 21.12
N VAL A 128 14.73 -9.64 20.58
CA VAL A 128 15.83 -10.62 20.52
C VAL A 128 16.92 -10.13 19.57
N ILE A 129 16.54 -9.56 18.44
CA ILE A 129 17.49 -9.10 17.41
C ILE A 129 18.25 -7.86 17.89
N ALA A 130 17.58 -6.92 18.55
CA ALA A 130 18.22 -5.72 19.10
C ALA A 130 19.32 -6.07 20.12
N ARG A 131 19.24 -7.21 20.82
CA ARG A 131 20.31 -7.69 21.71
C ARG A 131 21.60 -8.05 21.00
N THR A 132 21.56 -8.33 19.69
CA THR A 132 22.76 -8.60 18.89
C THR A 132 23.57 -7.33 18.62
N GLY A 133 22.95 -6.15 18.68
CA GLY A 133 23.58 -4.86 18.38
C GLY A 133 24.00 -4.70 16.91
N ALA A 134 23.67 -5.65 16.03
CA ALA A 134 24.08 -5.64 14.63
C ALA A 134 22.98 -5.02 13.75
N ARG A 135 23.28 -3.86 13.16
CA ARG A 135 22.38 -3.10 12.28
C ARG A 135 21.94 -3.91 11.06
N GLU A 136 22.85 -4.71 10.52
CA GLU A 136 22.61 -5.57 9.35
C GLU A 136 21.52 -6.61 9.64
N VAL A 137 21.49 -7.13 10.87
CA VAL A 137 20.50 -8.14 11.28
C VAL A 137 19.13 -7.50 11.48
N MET A 138 19.07 -6.26 12.00
CA MET A 138 17.83 -5.49 12.09
C MET A 138 17.21 -5.23 10.72
N ILE A 139 18.02 -4.78 9.75
CA ILE A 139 17.57 -4.58 8.36
C ILE A 139 17.09 -5.88 7.74
N ALA A 140 17.88 -6.95 7.86
CA ALA A 140 17.52 -8.26 7.32
C ALA A 140 16.19 -8.77 7.90
N ALA A 141 15.96 -8.56 9.20
CA ALA A 141 14.72 -8.93 9.87
C ALA A 141 13.53 -8.10 9.40
N ALA A 142 13.70 -6.79 9.23
CA ALA A 142 12.66 -5.92 8.69
C ALA A 142 12.24 -6.34 7.28
N LEU A 143 13.22 -6.59 6.39
CA LEU A 143 12.96 -7.09 5.05
C LEU A 143 12.31 -8.48 5.07
N PHE A 144 12.77 -9.38 5.94
CA PHE A 144 12.16 -10.69 6.12
C PHE A 144 10.69 -10.60 6.54
N VAL A 145 10.36 -9.70 7.47
CA VAL A 145 8.99 -9.46 7.92
C VAL A 145 8.14 -8.93 6.77
N VAL A 146 8.63 -7.96 5.99
CA VAL A 146 7.90 -7.40 4.85
C VAL A 146 7.66 -8.45 3.76
N LEU A 147 8.70 -9.17 3.34
CA LEU A 147 8.60 -10.22 2.32
C LEU A 147 7.78 -11.41 2.79
N GLY A 148 7.97 -11.84 4.04
CA GLY A 148 7.19 -12.91 4.66
C GLY A 148 5.73 -12.55 4.77
N SER A 149 5.40 -11.31 5.15
CA SER A 149 4.02 -10.82 5.20
C SER A 149 3.39 -10.73 3.81
N ALA A 150 4.12 -10.21 2.83
CA ALA A 150 3.68 -10.21 1.44
C ALA A 150 3.34 -11.63 0.98
N TYR A 151 4.27 -12.57 1.18
CA TYR A 151 4.09 -13.97 0.80
C TYR A 151 2.91 -14.64 1.52
N LEU A 152 2.76 -14.43 2.83
CA LEU A 152 1.62 -14.96 3.59
C LEU A 152 0.28 -14.44 3.06
N MET A 153 0.21 -13.17 2.68
CA MET A 153 -1.00 -12.60 2.07
C MET A 153 -1.29 -13.20 0.70
N GLN A 154 -0.26 -13.42 -0.13
CA GLN A 154 -0.42 -14.09 -1.41
C GLN A 154 -0.95 -15.51 -1.27
N VAL A 155 -0.43 -16.28 -0.30
CA VAL A 155 -0.94 -17.63 -0.01
C VAL A 155 -2.40 -17.59 0.47
N ALA A 156 -2.80 -16.51 1.16
CA ALA A 156 -4.19 -16.29 1.57
C ALA A 156 -5.10 -15.74 0.45
N GLY A 157 -4.61 -15.60 -0.78
CA GLY A 157 -5.38 -15.08 -1.93
C GLY A 157 -5.46 -13.56 -2.01
N LEU A 158 -4.67 -12.84 -1.20
CA LEU A 158 -4.58 -11.38 -1.20
C LEU A 158 -3.34 -10.90 -1.96
N SER A 159 -3.31 -9.62 -2.36
CA SER A 159 -2.14 -9.07 -3.05
C SER A 159 -0.88 -9.05 -2.17
N MET A 160 0.29 -9.30 -2.78
CA MET A 160 1.60 -9.11 -2.13
C MET A 160 1.76 -7.68 -1.58
N ALA A 161 1.27 -6.70 -2.33
CA ALA A 161 1.31 -5.28 -1.94
C ALA A 161 0.55 -5.02 -0.64
N MET A 162 -0.60 -5.67 -0.43
CA MET A 162 -1.35 -5.56 0.83
C MET A 162 -0.55 -6.09 2.02
N GLY A 163 0.12 -7.24 1.88
CA GLY A 163 0.96 -7.79 2.94
C GLY A 163 2.18 -6.93 3.25
N ALA A 164 2.84 -6.39 2.23
CA ALA A 164 3.95 -5.46 2.41
C ALA A 164 3.51 -4.16 3.10
N PHE A 165 2.34 -3.61 2.71
CA PHE A 165 1.77 -2.43 3.34
C PHE A 165 1.44 -2.66 4.82
N LEU A 166 0.72 -3.75 5.14
CA LEU A 166 0.35 -4.09 6.51
C LEU A 166 1.59 -4.29 7.39
N ALA A 167 2.60 -5.00 6.89
CA ALA A 167 3.87 -5.16 7.59
C ALA A 167 4.52 -3.81 7.89
N GLY A 168 4.56 -2.90 6.91
CA GLY A 168 5.07 -1.54 7.10
C GLY A 168 4.34 -0.77 8.20
N VAL A 169 3.01 -0.79 8.21
CA VAL A 169 2.19 -0.16 9.26
C VAL A 169 2.52 -0.74 10.63
N MET A 170 2.64 -2.07 10.72
CA MET A 170 2.91 -2.74 11.98
C MET A 170 4.33 -2.50 12.49
N LEU A 171 5.31 -2.39 11.60
CA LEU A 171 6.68 -1.99 11.94
C LEU A 171 6.73 -0.53 12.41
N ALA A 172 5.95 0.35 11.78
CA ALA A 172 5.84 1.77 12.17
C ALA A 172 5.19 1.97 13.55
N GLU A 173 4.32 1.05 13.98
CA GLU A 173 3.75 1.04 15.33
C GLU A 173 4.65 0.35 16.39
N SER A 174 5.71 -0.32 15.97
CA SER A 174 6.58 -1.07 16.89
C SER A 174 7.44 -0.15 17.79
N SER A 175 7.88 -0.66 18.93
CA SER A 175 8.82 0.04 19.82
C SER A 175 10.17 0.37 19.15
N TYR A 176 10.51 -0.33 18.06
CA TYR A 176 11.76 -0.19 17.32
C TYR A 176 11.63 0.70 16.08
N ARG A 177 10.48 1.36 15.87
CA ARG A 177 10.20 2.14 14.65
C ARG A 177 11.30 3.12 14.27
N HIS A 178 11.89 3.84 15.23
CA HIS A 178 12.89 4.89 14.94
C HIS A 178 14.24 4.29 14.51
N GLU A 179 14.61 3.14 15.08
CA GLU A 179 15.81 2.40 14.70
C GLU A 179 15.63 1.83 13.30
N LEU A 180 14.48 1.19 13.04
CA LEU A 180 14.11 0.68 11.73
C LEU A 180 14.05 1.78 10.66
N GLU A 181 13.49 2.95 11.00
CA GLU A 181 13.43 4.11 10.10
C GLU A 181 14.84 4.61 9.76
N ALA A 182 15.70 4.82 10.76
CA ALA A 182 17.09 5.23 10.55
C ALA A 182 17.90 4.20 9.74
N ASP A 183 17.54 2.92 9.86
CA ASP A 183 18.19 1.82 9.15
C ASP A 183 17.76 1.71 7.68
N ILE A 184 16.48 1.98 7.40
CA ILE A 184 15.89 1.88 6.05
C ILE A 184 16.08 3.17 5.24
N GLU A 185 16.13 4.35 5.87
CA GLU A 185 16.18 5.65 5.18
C GLU A 185 17.28 5.73 4.09
N PRO A 186 18.52 5.25 4.30
CA PRO A 186 19.56 5.27 3.26
C PRO A 186 19.21 4.46 2.00
N PHE A 187 18.36 3.45 2.13
CA PHE A 187 17.94 2.59 1.02
C PHE A 187 16.67 3.08 0.33
N ARG A 188 15.95 4.05 0.92
CA ARG A 188 14.68 4.54 0.39
C ARG A 188 14.78 5.01 -1.05
N GLY A 189 15.79 5.83 -1.37
CA GLY A 189 16.02 6.30 -2.73
C GLY A 189 16.34 5.17 -3.73
N LEU A 190 17.12 4.18 -3.29
CA LEU A 190 17.46 3.00 -4.11
C LEU A 190 16.22 2.15 -4.40
N LEU A 191 15.40 1.89 -3.38
CA LEU A 191 14.16 1.11 -3.53
C LEU A 191 13.14 1.82 -4.42
N LEU A 192 13.03 3.15 -4.31
CA LEU A 192 12.22 3.97 -5.21
C LEU A 192 12.73 3.88 -6.65
N ALA A 193 14.04 4.03 -6.87
CA ALA A 193 14.62 3.89 -8.21
C ALA A 193 14.38 2.50 -8.80
N LEU A 194 14.56 1.44 -8.01
CA LEU A 194 14.31 0.07 -8.43
C LEU A 194 12.83 -0.15 -8.79
N PHE A 195 11.90 0.39 -8.00
CA PHE A 195 10.46 0.32 -8.26
C PHE A 195 10.11 0.93 -9.62
N PHE A 196 10.66 2.10 -9.97
CA PHE A 196 10.40 2.74 -11.26
C PHE A 196 11.05 2.04 -12.46
N ILE A 197 12.17 1.33 -12.26
CA ILE A 197 12.83 0.57 -13.34
C ILE A 197 12.11 -0.76 -13.59
N ALA A 198 11.54 -1.37 -12.55
CA ALA A 198 10.89 -2.67 -12.64
C ALA A 198 9.48 -2.63 -13.28
N VAL A 199 8.86 -1.45 -13.36
CA VAL A 199 7.55 -1.21 -13.99
C VAL A 199 7.74 -0.82 -15.45
#